data_AF-A0A3C1FFJ9-F1
#
_entry.id   AF-A0A3C1FFJ9-F1
#
_cell.length_a   1.000
_cell.length_b   1.000
_cell.length_c   1.000
_cell.angle_alpha   90.00
_cell.angle_beta   90.00
_cell.angle_gamma   90.00
#
_symmetry.space_group_name_H-M   'P 1'
#
loop_
_entity.id
_entity.type
_entity.pdbx_description
1 polymer ?
#
loop_
_entity_poly.entity_id
_entity_poly.type
_entity_poly.pdbx_seq_one_letter_code
_entity_poly.pdbx_strand_id
1 'polypeptide(L)'
;MTITTTSPPADDISQPAQPARPALPLGWAIVTSALAGVGLDAAFPELGWWPIAFVSVTLALLALAGRKSGGAFLVALVYGGAFFVAHLSWAGRFLGPLPWLGLAGLQALLFAAGAIPIALAYRWSTRTLRGKWGQLVIVPLLVGGLWTLRESIMGSWPYGGFPWARLGMSQAG
;
A
#
# COMPACT_ATOMS: atom_id res chain seq x y z
N MET A 1 -30.39 13.66 59.48
CA MET A 1 -29.09 13.42 58.82
C MET A 1 -29.29 12.21 57.90
N THR A 2 -29.69 12.46 56.65
CA THR A 2 -30.14 11.43 55.70
C THR A 2 -29.06 11.27 54.65
N ILE A 3 -28.41 10.12 54.60
CA ILE A 3 -27.32 9.81 53.67
C ILE A 3 -27.95 9.30 52.38
N THR A 4 -28.02 10.14 51.34
CA THR A 4 -28.44 9.74 50.01
C THR A 4 -27.25 9.09 49.29
N THR A 5 -27.20 7.76 49.25
CA THR A 5 -26.26 7.01 48.41
C THR A 5 -26.67 7.16 46.94
N THR A 6 -25.96 8.02 46.20
CA THR A 6 -26.06 8.08 44.74
C THR A 6 -25.21 6.94 44.16
N SER A 7 -25.84 5.94 43.55
CA SER A 7 -25.11 4.88 42.83
C SER A 7 -24.43 5.49 41.59
N PRO A 8 -23.16 5.20 41.31
CA PRO A 8 -22.52 5.63 40.07
C PRO A 8 -23.22 4.99 38.86
N PRO A 9 -23.36 5.70 37.73
CA PRO A 9 -23.97 5.15 36.51
C PRO A 9 -23.11 4.02 35.97
N ALA A 10 -23.70 2.83 35.84
CA ALA A 10 -23.04 1.61 35.38
C ALA A 10 -22.94 1.51 33.84
N ASP A 11 -22.61 2.61 33.15
CA ASP A 11 -22.71 2.70 31.68
C ASP A 11 -21.39 2.94 30.93
N ASP A 12 -20.23 2.95 31.60
CA ASP A 12 -18.94 3.31 30.97
C ASP A 12 -17.91 2.18 30.87
N ILE A 13 -18.32 0.94 30.51
CA ILE A 13 -17.36 -0.19 30.41
C ILE A 13 -17.27 -0.84 29.04
N SER A 14 -18.01 -0.41 28.00
CA SER A 14 -17.93 -1.11 26.71
C SER A 14 -18.38 -0.26 25.52
N GLN A 15 -17.75 0.89 25.25
CA GLN A 15 -17.87 1.42 23.90
C GLN A 15 -16.96 0.59 22.98
N PRO A 16 -17.50 -0.24 22.05
CA PRO A 16 -16.67 -1.05 21.17
C PRO A 16 -15.75 -0.12 20.38
N ALA A 17 -14.45 -0.45 20.36
CA ALA A 17 -13.45 0.32 19.62
C ALA A 17 -13.92 0.51 18.17
N GLN A 18 -14.20 1.75 17.78
CA GLN A 18 -14.81 2.02 16.48
C GLN A 18 -13.91 1.47 15.36
N PRO A 19 -14.49 0.78 14.36
CA PRO A 19 -13.71 0.25 13.26
C PRO A 19 -13.03 1.40 12.52
N ALA A 20 -11.69 1.33 12.41
CA ALA A 20 -10.90 2.28 11.64
C ALA A 20 -11.50 2.44 10.23
N ARG A 21 -11.95 3.67 9.92
CA ARG A 21 -12.54 4.00 8.62
C ARG A 21 -11.41 4.13 7.58
N PRO A 22 -11.61 3.64 6.34
CA PRO A 22 -10.66 3.88 5.26
C PRO A 22 -10.43 5.38 5.04
N ALA A 23 -9.20 5.79 4.75
CA ALA A 23 -8.85 7.20 4.52
C ALA A 23 -9.50 7.78 3.25
N LEU A 24 -9.69 6.94 2.24
CA LEU A 24 -10.37 7.29 0.99
C LEU A 24 -11.52 6.31 0.74
N PRO A 25 -12.67 6.77 0.21
CA PRO A 25 -13.70 5.88 -0.30
C PRO A 25 -13.16 5.05 -1.47
N LEU A 26 -13.75 3.87 -1.72
CA LEU A 26 -13.21 2.89 -2.66
C LEU A 26 -13.05 3.43 -4.09
N GLY A 27 -14.05 4.15 -4.62
CA GLY A 27 -13.96 4.71 -5.98
C GLY A 27 -12.79 5.67 -6.16
N TRP A 28 -12.66 6.65 -5.25
CA TRP A 28 -11.54 7.59 -5.28
C TRP A 28 -10.19 6.90 -5.10
N ALA A 29 -10.09 5.91 -4.20
CA ALA A 29 -8.84 5.17 -4.04
C ALA A 29 -8.44 4.37 -5.29
N ILE A 30 -9.40 3.85 -6.06
CA ILE A 30 -9.11 3.17 -7.33
C ILE A 30 -8.53 4.18 -8.33
N VAL A 31 -9.18 5.34 -8.50
CA VAL A 31 -8.69 6.40 -9.40
C VAL A 31 -7.31 6.90 -8.98
N THR A 32 -7.16 7.24 -7.70
CA THR A 32 -5.87 7.66 -7.12
C THR A 32 -4.79 6.60 -7.32
N SER A 33 -5.12 5.31 -7.16
CA SER A 33 -4.16 4.22 -7.36
C SER A 33 -3.74 4.06 -8.80
N ALA A 34 -4.67 4.17 -9.75
CA ALA A 34 -4.34 4.10 -11.17
C ALA A 34 -3.42 5.26 -11.56
N LEU A 35 -3.76 6.49 -11.17
CA LEU A 35 -2.94 7.68 -11.45
C LEU A 35 -1.57 7.60 -10.79
N ALA A 36 -1.50 7.13 -9.54
CA ALA A 36 -0.24 6.99 -8.83
C ALA A 36 0.64 5.87 -9.43
N GLY A 37 0.04 4.78 -9.95
CA GLY A 37 0.77 3.72 -10.64
C GLY A 37 1.43 4.22 -11.93
N VAL A 38 0.68 4.97 -12.75
CA VAL A 38 1.24 5.65 -13.94
C VAL A 38 2.28 6.68 -13.55
N GLY A 39 2.02 7.47 -12.49
CA GLY A 39 2.97 8.44 -11.97
C GLY A 39 4.27 7.79 -11.51
N LEU A 40 4.24 6.57 -10.98
CA LEU A 40 5.46 5.88 -10.56
C LEU A 40 6.33 5.53 -11.76
N ASP A 41 5.74 5.11 -12.88
CA ASP A 41 6.49 4.81 -14.12
C ASP A 41 7.22 6.05 -14.65
N ALA A 42 6.66 7.24 -14.44
CA ALA A 42 7.28 8.52 -14.77
C ALA A 42 8.58 8.81 -13.96
N ALA A 43 8.82 8.08 -12.87
CA ALA A 43 10.08 8.14 -12.12
C ALA A 43 11.20 7.25 -12.72
N PHE A 44 10.86 6.35 -13.65
CA PHE A 44 11.80 5.43 -14.28
C PHE A 44 12.40 6.04 -15.57
N PRO A 45 13.50 5.48 -16.11
CA PRO A 45 14.44 6.17 -16.99
C PRO A 45 13.91 6.81 -18.27
N GLU A 46 12.69 6.45 -18.73
CA GLU A 46 12.08 7.13 -19.88
C GLU A 46 11.82 8.62 -19.59
N LEU A 47 11.40 8.96 -18.37
CA LEU A 47 11.22 10.35 -17.94
C LEU A 47 12.17 10.76 -16.80
N GLY A 48 12.55 9.83 -15.92
CA GLY A 48 13.57 10.02 -14.88
C GLY A 48 13.21 11.06 -13.82
N TRP A 49 11.94 11.43 -13.68
CA TRP A 49 11.53 12.48 -12.74
C TRP A 49 11.37 11.92 -11.32
N TRP A 50 12.49 11.60 -10.67
CA TRP A 50 12.54 10.92 -9.37
C TRP A 50 11.62 11.47 -8.25
N PRO A 51 11.30 12.78 -8.14
CA PRO A 51 10.42 13.29 -7.08
C PRO A 51 8.99 12.73 -7.14
N ILE A 52 8.50 12.36 -8.33
CA ILE A 52 7.14 11.83 -8.50
C ILE A 52 6.97 10.48 -7.79
N ALA A 53 8.06 9.72 -7.59
CA ALA A 53 8.03 8.45 -6.87
C ALA A 53 7.51 8.63 -5.43
N PHE A 54 7.93 9.70 -4.75
CA PHE A 54 7.46 10.01 -3.39
C PHE A 54 5.96 10.30 -3.37
N VAL A 55 5.47 11.05 -4.35
CA VAL A 55 4.04 11.38 -4.49
C VAL A 55 3.25 10.10 -4.75
N SER A 56 3.67 9.29 -5.72
CA SER A 56 3.00 8.03 -6.07
C SER A 56 2.93 7.05 -4.92
N VAL A 57 4.04 6.82 -4.21
CA VAL A 57 4.09 5.91 -3.06
C VAL A 57 3.21 6.44 -1.93
N THR A 58 3.23 7.75 -1.67
CA THR A 58 2.37 8.37 -0.65
C THR A 58 0.89 8.16 -0.96
N LEU A 59 0.49 8.39 -2.21
CA LEU A 59 -0.88 8.16 -2.66
C LEU A 59 -1.30 6.69 -2.56
N ALA A 60 -0.40 5.75 -2.88
CA ALA A 60 -0.65 4.32 -2.73
C ALA A 60 -0.85 3.92 -1.26
N LEU A 61 -0.01 4.42 -0.36
CA LEU A 61 -0.13 4.17 1.08
C LEU A 61 -1.40 4.80 1.66
N LEU A 62 -1.76 6.02 1.24
CA LEU A 62 -3.01 6.67 1.62
C LEU A 62 -4.22 5.86 1.14
N ALA A 63 -4.15 5.33 -0.08
CA ALA A 63 -5.18 4.46 -0.62
C ALA A 63 -5.29 3.16 0.20
N LEU A 64 -4.22 2.61 0.77
CA LEU A 64 -4.25 1.41 1.63
C LEU A 64 -4.73 1.67 3.07
N ALA A 65 -4.57 2.90 3.57
CA ALA A 65 -4.84 3.22 4.97
C ALA A 65 -6.28 2.90 5.39
N GLY A 66 -6.42 2.05 6.42
CA GLY A 66 -7.70 1.63 6.99
C GLY A 66 -8.45 0.54 6.21
N ARG A 67 -7.89 0.00 5.11
CA ARG A 67 -8.57 -1.01 4.28
C ARG A 67 -8.48 -2.43 4.83
N LYS A 68 -9.56 -3.19 4.63
CA LYS A 68 -9.56 -4.66 4.83
C LYS A 68 -8.81 -5.34 3.68
N SER A 69 -8.40 -6.60 3.86
CA SER A 69 -7.56 -7.36 2.91
C SER A 69 -8.06 -7.31 1.47
N GLY A 70 -9.35 -7.55 1.21
CA GLY A 70 -9.90 -7.51 -0.16
C GLY A 70 -9.86 -6.12 -0.80
N GLY A 71 -10.17 -5.07 -0.04
CA GLY A 71 -10.10 -3.69 -0.53
C GLY A 71 -8.66 -3.21 -0.70
N ALA A 72 -7.73 -3.67 0.14
CA ALA A 72 -6.31 -3.40 0.01
C ALA A 72 -5.72 -4.09 -1.23
N PHE A 73 -6.08 -5.36 -1.44
CA PHE A 73 -5.69 -6.13 -2.61
C PHE A 73 -6.16 -5.47 -3.90
N LEU A 74 -7.44 -5.09 -4.01
CA LEU A 74 -7.97 -4.44 -5.22
C LEU A 74 -7.24 -3.13 -5.55
N VAL A 75 -7.05 -2.27 -4.54
CA VAL A 75 -6.40 -0.96 -4.72
C VAL A 75 -4.92 -1.12 -5.09
N ALA A 76 -4.21 -2.03 -4.43
CA ALA A 76 -2.83 -2.34 -4.77
C ALA A 76 -2.68 -3.03 -6.13
N LEU A 77 -3.66 -3.84 -6.55
CA LEU A 77 -3.70 -4.46 -7.87
C LEU A 77 -3.89 -3.41 -8.96
N VAL A 78 -4.73 -2.39 -8.73
CA VAL A 78 -4.89 -1.27 -9.66
C VAL A 78 -3.61 -0.44 -9.75
N TYR A 79 -2.98 -0.12 -8.61
CA TYR A 79 -1.70 0.61 -8.57
C TYR A 79 -0.59 -0.17 -9.29
N GLY A 80 -0.37 -1.42 -8.90
CA GLY A 80 0.64 -2.29 -9.49
C GLY A 80 0.35 -2.57 -10.95
N GLY A 81 -0.90 -2.82 -11.33
CA GLY A 81 -1.31 -3.05 -12.71
C GLY A 81 -1.01 -1.86 -13.62
N ALA A 82 -1.40 -0.65 -13.20
CA ALA A 82 -1.10 0.57 -13.95
C ALA A 82 0.40 0.78 -14.14
N PHE A 83 1.19 0.57 -13.08
CA PHE A 83 2.64 0.66 -13.12
C PHE A 83 3.28 -0.41 -14.01
N PHE A 84 3.05 -1.70 -13.75
CA PHE A 84 3.74 -2.79 -14.46
C PHE A 84 3.33 -2.91 -15.93
N VAL A 85 2.08 -2.56 -16.29
CA VAL A 85 1.67 -2.52 -17.70
C VAL A 85 2.46 -1.44 -18.45
N ALA A 86 2.52 -0.21 -17.91
CA ALA A 86 3.29 0.88 -18.53
C ALA A 86 4.79 0.57 -18.57
N HIS A 87 5.34 0.21 -17.41
CA HIS A 87 6.76 -0.02 -17.21
C HIS A 87 7.34 -1.18 -18.04
N LEU A 88 6.54 -2.23 -18.28
CA LEU A 88 6.98 -3.40 -19.06
C LEU A 88 6.61 -3.31 -20.54
N SER A 89 6.08 -2.19 -21.00
CA SER A 89 5.67 -2.02 -22.41
C SER A 89 6.82 -2.27 -23.40
N TRP A 90 8.06 -1.95 -23.02
CA TRP A 90 9.26 -2.28 -23.80
C TRP A 90 9.43 -3.80 -23.99
N ALA A 91 9.17 -4.60 -22.96
CA ALA A 91 9.28 -6.06 -23.02
C ALA A 91 8.22 -6.65 -23.96
N GLY A 92 7.03 -6.04 -24.04
CA GLY A 92 5.99 -6.42 -24.98
C GLY A 92 6.39 -6.30 -26.45
N ARG A 93 7.34 -5.42 -26.79
CA ARG A 93 7.88 -5.30 -28.15
C ARG A 93 8.69 -6.54 -28.57
N PHE A 94 9.25 -7.27 -27.62
CA PHE A 94 10.09 -8.45 -27.87
C PHE A 94 9.36 -9.77 -27.60
N LEU A 95 8.47 -9.80 -26.61
CA LEU A 95 7.79 -11.01 -26.15
C LEU A 95 6.40 -11.19 -26.78
N GLY A 96 5.85 -10.15 -27.40
CA GLY A 96 4.47 -10.11 -27.87
C GLY A 96 3.45 -9.80 -26.75
N PRO A 97 2.16 -9.57 -27.09
CA PRO A 97 1.18 -9.05 -26.14
C PRO A 97 0.83 -10.01 -24.99
N LEU A 98 0.73 -11.32 -25.28
CA LEU A 98 0.25 -12.30 -24.32
C LEU A 98 1.26 -12.58 -23.18
N PRO A 99 2.55 -12.83 -23.46
CA PRO A 99 3.53 -13.00 -22.39
C PRO A 99 3.79 -11.71 -21.60
N TRP A 100 3.70 -10.54 -22.25
CA TRP A 100 3.81 -9.24 -21.58
C TRP A 100 2.70 -9.01 -20.57
N LEU A 101 1.43 -9.21 -20.95
CA LEU A 101 0.30 -9.10 -20.02
C LEU A 101 0.38 -10.14 -18.91
N GLY A 102 0.83 -11.36 -19.21
CA GLY A 102 1.07 -12.39 -18.20
C GLY A 102 2.11 -11.96 -17.17
N LEU A 103 3.24 -11.41 -17.61
CA LEU A 103 4.29 -10.91 -16.73
C LEU A 103 3.81 -9.71 -15.89
N ALA A 104 3.22 -8.70 -16.53
CA ALA A 104 2.70 -7.52 -15.84
C ALA A 104 1.61 -7.89 -14.83
N GLY A 105 0.71 -8.80 -15.21
CA GLY A 105 -0.33 -9.33 -14.34
C GLY A 105 0.23 -10.09 -13.14
N LEU A 106 1.21 -10.97 -13.34
CA LEU A 106 1.88 -11.68 -12.25
C LEU A 106 2.56 -10.71 -11.27
N GLN A 107 3.31 -9.73 -11.78
CA GLN A 107 3.96 -8.72 -10.94
C GLN A 107 2.93 -7.88 -10.15
N ALA A 108 1.83 -7.48 -10.79
CA ALA A 108 0.75 -6.75 -10.13
C ALA A 108 0.05 -7.58 -9.05
N LEU A 109 -0.16 -8.88 -9.27
CA LEU A 109 -0.74 -9.80 -8.27
C LEU A 109 0.18 -9.99 -7.07
N LEU A 110 1.48 -10.19 -7.29
CA LEU A 110 2.47 -10.31 -6.22
C LEU A 110 2.57 -9.01 -5.42
N PHE A 111 2.58 -7.87 -6.09
CA PHE A 111 2.54 -6.56 -5.44
C PHE A 111 1.29 -6.39 -4.58
N ALA A 112 0.12 -6.73 -5.13
CA ALA A 112 -1.16 -6.63 -4.44
C ALA A 112 -1.23 -7.54 -3.21
N ALA A 113 -0.75 -8.77 -3.31
CA ALA A 113 -0.64 -9.69 -2.19
C ALA A 113 0.28 -9.15 -1.09
N GLY A 114 1.46 -8.63 -1.47
CA GLY A 114 2.42 -8.05 -0.54
C GLY A 114 1.99 -6.71 0.07
N ALA A 115 0.99 -6.04 -0.49
CA ALA A 115 0.39 -4.83 0.10
C ALA A 115 -0.63 -5.13 1.21
N ILE A 116 -1.16 -6.36 1.29
CA ILE A 116 -2.13 -6.76 2.32
C ILE A 116 -1.53 -6.60 3.74
N PRO A 117 -0.32 -7.13 4.05
CA PRO A 117 0.31 -6.93 5.35
C PRO A 117 0.45 -5.44 5.73
N ILE A 118 0.75 -4.56 4.77
CA ILE A 118 0.88 -3.12 5.00
C ILE A 118 -0.46 -2.52 5.44
N ALA A 119 -1.56 -2.84 4.76
CA ALA A 119 -2.88 -2.38 5.15
C ALA A 119 -3.31 -2.93 6.53
N LEU A 120 -2.95 -4.19 6.83
CA LEU A 120 -3.20 -4.78 8.14
C LEU A 120 -2.36 -4.12 9.24
N ALA A 121 -1.11 -3.74 8.97
CA ALA A 121 -0.27 -2.97 9.89
C ALA A 121 -0.87 -1.59 10.21
N TYR A 122 -1.43 -0.89 9.22
CA TYR A 122 -2.18 0.35 9.44
C TYR A 122 -3.43 0.13 10.33
N ARG A 123 -4.18 -0.95 10.10
CA ARG A 123 -5.36 -1.27 10.93
C ARG A 123 -5.00 -1.73 12.34
N TRP A 124 -3.90 -2.45 12.51
CA TRP A 124 -3.42 -2.87 13.81
C TRP A 124 -2.90 -1.67 14.61
N SER A 125 -2.07 -0.82 13.99
CA SER A 125 -1.50 0.35 14.66
C SER A 125 -2.56 1.33 15.14
N THR A 126 -3.58 1.61 14.33
CA THR A 126 -4.71 2.47 14.72
C THR A 126 -5.55 1.91 15.87
N ARG A 127 -5.55 0.59 16.09
CA ARG A 127 -6.29 -0.06 17.18
C ARG A 127 -5.47 -0.22 18.46
N THR A 128 -4.18 -0.54 18.31
CA THR A 128 -3.32 -0.94 19.43
C THR A 128 -2.54 0.24 19.99
N LEU A 129 -2.06 1.15 19.14
CA LEU A 129 -1.21 2.27 19.57
C LEU A 129 -2.08 3.44 20.01
N ARG A 130 -2.05 3.75 21.31
CA ARG A 130 -2.70 4.93 21.89
C ARG A 130 -1.63 6.02 22.11
N GLY A 131 -1.50 6.94 21.17
CA GLY A 131 -0.59 8.10 21.30
C GLY A 131 0.17 8.45 20.02
N LYS A 132 0.39 9.75 19.81
CA LYS A 132 1.02 10.31 18.58
C LYS A 132 2.43 9.76 18.35
N TRP A 133 3.24 9.64 19.40
CA TRP A 133 4.63 9.17 19.29
C TRP A 133 4.74 7.71 18.86
N GLY A 134 3.90 6.83 19.42
CA GLY A 134 3.86 5.43 19.00
C GLY A 134 3.48 5.28 17.53
N GLN A 135 2.51 6.06 17.06
CA GLN A 135 2.15 6.09 15.63
C GLN A 135 3.29 6.63 14.75
N LEU A 136 3.95 7.71 15.16
CA LEU A 136 5.02 8.34 14.38
C LEU A 136 6.29 7.50 14.25
N VAL A 137 6.52 6.54 15.15
CA VAL A 137 7.72 5.68 15.10
C VAL A 137 7.40 4.28 14.59
N ILE A 138 6.37 3.62 15.13
CA ILE A 138 6.10 2.21 14.86
C ILE A 138 5.48 2.03 13.47
N VAL A 139 4.58 2.92 13.05
CA VAL A 139 3.94 2.82 11.73
C VAL A 139 4.95 2.92 10.59
N PRO A 140 5.83 3.94 10.50
CA PRO A 140 6.78 4.01 9.40
C PRO A 140 7.78 2.86 9.42
N LEU A 141 8.20 2.36 10.60
CA LEU A 141 9.06 1.18 10.69
C LEU A 141 8.39 -0.08 10.16
N LEU A 142 7.13 -0.33 10.54
CA LEU A 142 6.37 -1.48 10.05
C LEU A 142 6.10 -1.37 8.55
N VAL A 143 5.66 -0.19 8.09
CA VAL A 143 5.33 0.05 6.68
C VAL A 143 6.59 -0.05 5.82
N GLY A 144 7.68 0.60 6.23
CA GLY A 144 8.97 0.55 5.53
C GLY A 144 9.57 -0.86 5.52
N GLY A 145 9.51 -1.57 6.65
CA GLY A 145 9.97 -2.96 6.74
C GLY A 145 9.16 -3.90 5.84
N LEU A 146 7.82 -3.82 5.87
CA LEU A 146 6.95 -4.62 5.02
C LEU A 146 7.09 -4.27 3.53
N TRP A 147 7.28 -2.99 3.22
CA TRP A 147 7.57 -2.55 1.86
C TRP A 147 8.87 -3.17 1.33
N THR A 148 9.94 -3.06 2.12
CA THR A 148 11.26 -3.60 1.79
C THR A 148 11.23 -5.12 1.66
N LEU A 149 10.51 -5.81 2.56
CA LEU A 149 10.30 -7.25 2.47
C LEU A 149 9.58 -7.65 1.18
N ARG A 150 8.49 -6.96 0.82
CA ARG A 150 7.78 -7.19 -0.44
C ARG A 150 8.70 -7.03 -1.64
N GLU A 151 9.46 -5.94 -1.70
CA GLU A 151 10.41 -5.69 -2.79
C GLU A 151 11.51 -6.76 -2.86
N SER A 152 11.98 -7.24 -1.70
CA SER A 152 13.00 -8.28 -1.64
C SER A 152 12.48 -9.62 -2.16
N ILE A 153 11.25 -9.98 -1.79
CA ILE A 153 10.57 -11.18 -2.30
C ILE A 153 10.39 -11.07 -3.81
N MET A 154 9.78 -9.98 -4.31
CA MET A 154 9.55 -9.79 -5.75
C MET A 154 10.85 -9.71 -6.55
N GLY A 155 11.91 -9.16 -5.96
CA GLY A 155 13.23 -9.06 -6.57
C GLY A 155 13.98 -10.38 -6.66
N SER A 156 13.59 -11.41 -5.91
CA SER A 156 14.27 -12.71 -5.84
C SER A 156 13.40 -13.90 -6.27
N TRP A 157 12.08 -13.70 -6.30
CA TRP A 157 11.07 -14.73 -6.54
C TRP A 157 9.82 -14.14 -7.19
N PRO A 158 9.13 -14.86 -8.10
CA PRO A 158 9.43 -16.21 -8.62
C PRO A 158 10.49 -16.21 -9.73
N TYR A 159 11.09 -17.38 -10.00
CA TYR A 159 12.03 -17.61 -11.10
C TYR A 159 13.27 -16.71 -11.14
N GLY A 160 13.83 -16.36 -9.98
CA GLY A 160 14.96 -15.42 -9.87
C GLY A 160 14.54 -13.95 -9.69
N GLY A 161 13.23 -13.67 -9.74
CA GLY A 161 12.65 -12.37 -9.41
C GLY A 161 12.77 -11.32 -10.51
N PHE A 162 12.26 -10.12 -10.22
CA PHE A 162 12.27 -8.97 -11.13
C PHE A 162 12.79 -7.72 -10.40
N PRO A 163 14.11 -7.58 -10.22
CA PRO A 163 14.70 -6.49 -9.44
C PRO A 163 14.60 -5.13 -10.14
N TRP A 164 14.22 -5.12 -11.42
CA TRP A 164 14.18 -3.94 -12.27
C TRP A 164 13.16 -2.88 -11.83
N ALA A 165 12.13 -3.30 -11.09
CA ALA A 165 11.05 -2.44 -10.63
C ALA A 165 11.24 -1.86 -9.21
N ARG A 166 12.44 -1.97 -8.62
CA ARG A 166 12.68 -1.47 -7.25
C ARG A 166 12.67 0.05 -7.21
N LEU A 167 12.04 0.61 -6.16
CA LEU A 167 11.99 2.07 -5.98
C LEU A 167 13.38 2.72 -5.99
N GLY A 168 14.38 2.07 -5.39
CA GLY A 168 15.75 2.60 -5.34
C GLY A 168 16.36 2.84 -6.72
N MET A 169 15.94 2.12 -7.76
CA MET A 169 16.46 2.33 -9.11
C MET A 169 15.93 3.61 -9.77
N SER A 170 14.76 4.10 -9.35
CA SER A 170 14.24 5.42 -9.80
C SER A 170 15.08 6.60 -9.30
N GLN A 171 15.96 6.38 -8.32
CA GLN A 171 16.78 7.42 -7.70
C GLN A 171 18.23 7.42 -8.21
N ALA A 172 18.57 6.55 -9.17
CA ALA A 172 19.91 6.40 -9.73
C ALA A 172 20.17 7.30 -10.95
N GLY A 173 19.22 8.20 -11.28
CA GLY A 173 19.28 9.14 -12.41
C GLY A 173 19.93 10.47 -12.05
#